data_AF-A0A4R1XRK5-F1
#
_entry.id   AF-A0A4R1XRK5-F1
#
_cell.length_a   1.000
_cell.length_b   1.000
_cell.length_c   1.000
_cell.angle_alpha   90.00
_cell.angle_beta   90.00
_cell.angle_gamma   90.00
#
_symmetry.space_group_name_H-M   'P 1'
#
loop_
_entity.id
_entity.type
_entity.pdbx_description
1 polymer ?
#
loop_
_entity_poly.entity_id
_entity_poly.type
_entity_poly.pdbx_seq_one_letter_code
_entity_poly.pdbx_strand_id
1 'polypeptide(L)'
;MQIEREEKQTDTPSKWCDYKDGAKFLIAGVSKPAFNRCTELMGIQVSREMSGLLQITDEVAEKAGKAWGQAISHLILDWQGISDGDEPFKYDHQSAELLCTGTKEAHDITAWVLEQAQEVQRNADTEAIEVLGKSSSSTGIKTSSGTTRKPRKSSSEQV
;
A
#
# COMPACT_ATOMS: atom_id res chain seq x y z
N MET A 1 7.66 28.59 -17.97
CA MET A 1 8.69 27.82 -17.24
C MET A 1 7.97 26.62 -16.63
N GLN A 2 8.04 25.46 -17.27
CA GLN A 2 7.47 24.22 -16.73
C GLN A 2 8.53 23.65 -15.78
N ILE A 3 8.19 23.58 -14.50
CA ILE A 3 9.05 22.92 -13.50
C ILE A 3 8.64 21.45 -13.56
N GLU A 4 9.43 20.63 -14.24
CA GLU A 4 9.36 19.18 -14.12
C GLU A 4 9.78 18.84 -12.69
N ARG A 5 8.81 18.43 -11.85
CA ARG A 5 9.11 17.93 -10.50
C ARG A 5 9.75 16.56 -10.65
N GLU A 6 10.93 16.38 -10.06
CA GLU A 6 11.51 15.06 -9.80
C GLU A 6 10.46 14.21 -9.06
N GLU A 7 10.01 13.12 -9.68
CA GLU A 7 9.21 12.11 -9.00
C GLU A 7 10.05 11.59 -7.84
N LYS A 8 9.62 11.91 -6.62
CA LYS A 8 10.26 11.39 -5.40
C LYS A 8 10.06 9.88 -5.42
N GLN A 9 11.07 9.15 -5.89
CA GLN A 9 11.01 7.70 -6.04
C GLN A 9 10.86 7.06 -4.65
N THR A 10 9.63 6.77 -4.27
CA THR A 10 9.33 6.02 -3.05
C THR A 10 9.38 4.54 -3.37
N ASP A 11 10.05 3.76 -2.53
CA ASP A 11 10.11 2.28 -2.63
C ASP A 11 8.71 1.64 -2.49
N THR A 12 7.75 2.38 -1.94
CA THR A 12 6.34 1.99 -1.87
C THR A 12 5.58 2.48 -3.11
N PRO A 13 4.72 1.64 -3.73
CA PRO A 13 3.87 2.07 -4.84
C PRO A 13 3.05 3.29 -4.44
N SER A 14 2.94 4.27 -5.33
CA SER A 14 2.18 5.50 -5.09
C SER A 14 1.53 6.03 -6.37
N LYS A 15 0.47 6.82 -6.21
CA LYS A 15 -0.29 7.41 -7.33
C LYS A 15 -0.88 8.75 -6.94
N TRP A 16 -0.90 9.69 -7.88
CA TRP A 16 -1.69 10.91 -7.76
C TRP A 16 -3.19 10.60 -7.94
N CYS A 17 -3.97 10.91 -6.93
CA CYS A 17 -5.42 10.71 -6.90
C CYS A 17 -6.14 12.06 -6.81
N ASP A 18 -7.19 12.23 -7.60
CA ASP A 18 -8.02 13.44 -7.60
C ASP A 18 -8.98 13.43 -6.40
N TYR A 19 -9.06 14.55 -5.70
CA TYR A 19 -9.98 14.82 -4.60
C TYR A 19 -10.90 16.00 -4.95
N LYS A 20 -11.84 16.30 -4.05
CA LYS A 20 -12.82 17.39 -4.20
C LYS A 20 -12.13 18.72 -4.54
N ASP A 21 -12.87 19.60 -5.22
CA ASP A 21 -12.48 21.00 -5.51
C ASP A 21 -11.13 21.18 -6.23
N GLY A 22 -10.73 20.19 -7.04
CA GLY A 22 -9.50 20.24 -7.82
C GLY A 22 -8.23 19.93 -7.02
N ALA A 23 -8.37 19.54 -5.74
CA ALA A 23 -7.26 19.05 -4.95
C ALA A 23 -6.80 17.68 -5.48
N LYS A 24 -5.50 17.40 -5.36
CA LYS A 24 -4.88 16.12 -5.73
C LYS A 24 -3.91 15.70 -4.65
N PHE A 25 -3.85 14.41 -4.36
CA PHE A 25 -2.95 13.85 -3.36
C PHE A 25 -2.09 12.76 -3.97
N LEU A 26 -0.79 12.77 -3.68
CA LEU A 26 0.08 11.64 -3.97
C LEU A 26 -0.06 10.65 -2.81
N ILE A 27 -0.72 9.52 -3.07
CA ILE A 27 -1.07 8.52 -2.07
C ILE A 27 -0.21 7.28 -2.25
N ALA A 28 0.41 6.82 -1.17
CA ALA A 28 1.14 5.57 -1.12
C ALA A 28 0.20 4.37 -0.85
N GLY A 29 0.60 3.19 -1.30
CA GLY A 29 -0.05 1.93 -0.98
C GLY A 29 -0.02 1.61 0.51
N VAL A 30 -1.01 0.84 0.98
CA VAL A 30 -1.13 0.44 2.40
C VAL A 30 0.03 -0.40 2.91
N SER A 31 0.92 -0.91 2.06
CA SER A 31 2.14 -1.61 2.50
C SER A 31 3.25 -0.67 3.03
N LYS A 32 3.03 0.66 3.03
CA LYS A 32 4.03 1.63 3.48
C LYS A 32 4.51 1.32 4.91
N PRO A 33 5.82 1.18 5.17
CA PRO A 33 6.33 0.78 6.48
C PRO A 33 5.88 1.66 7.65
N ALA A 34 5.83 2.99 7.45
CA ALA A 34 5.39 3.92 8.49
C ALA A 34 3.92 3.72 8.89
N PHE A 35 3.04 3.51 7.91
CA PHE A 35 1.63 3.21 8.16
C PHE A 35 1.49 1.87 8.90
N ASN A 36 2.15 0.82 8.42
CA ASN A 36 2.16 -0.51 9.05
C ASN A 36 2.64 -0.47 10.50
N ARG A 37 3.68 0.34 10.78
CA ARG A 37 4.18 0.49 12.15
C ARG A 37 3.14 1.13 13.06
N CYS A 38 2.45 2.17 12.61
CA CYS A 38 1.40 2.81 13.40
C CYS A 38 0.21 1.86 13.65
N THR A 39 -0.24 1.12 12.62
CA THR A 39 -1.35 0.17 12.78
C THR A 39 -0.99 -1.03 13.67
N GLU A 40 0.25 -1.51 13.63
CA GLU A 40 0.74 -2.53 14.55
C GLU A 40 0.69 -2.06 16.02
N LEU A 41 1.18 -0.84 16.28
CA LEU A 41 1.13 -0.24 17.62
C LEU A 41 -0.31 -0.08 18.13
N MET A 42 -1.23 0.32 17.23
CA MET A 42 -2.67 0.36 17.55
C MET A 42 -3.22 -1.03 17.85
N GLY A 43 -2.85 -2.06 17.08
CA GLY A 43 -3.25 -3.44 17.34
C GLY A 43 -2.78 -3.96 18.70
N ILE A 44 -1.56 -3.62 19.12
CA ILE A 44 -1.02 -3.94 20.45
C ILE A 44 -1.85 -3.26 21.54
N GLN A 45 -2.21 -2.00 21.34
CA GLN A 45 -3.03 -1.22 22.26
C GLN A 45 -4.43 -1.85 22.40
N VAL A 46 -5.11 -2.15 21.29
CA VAL A 46 -6.42 -2.83 21.28
C VAL A 46 -6.35 -4.20 21.98
N SER A 47 -5.27 -4.97 21.76
CA SER A 47 -5.08 -6.25 22.45
C SER A 47 -4.99 -6.12 23.97
N ARG A 48 -4.33 -5.05 24.47
CA ARG A 48 -4.24 -4.76 25.92
C ARG A 48 -5.60 -4.35 26.49
N GLU A 49 -6.39 -3.59 25.75
CA GLU A 49 -7.75 -3.21 26.13
C GLU A 49 -8.67 -4.44 26.20
N MET A 50 -8.65 -5.28 25.17
CA MET A 50 -9.47 -6.50 25.09
C MET A 50 -9.11 -7.55 26.15
N SER A 51 -7.85 -7.59 26.60
CA SER A 51 -7.41 -8.47 27.68
C SER A 51 -7.68 -7.90 29.09
N GLY A 52 -8.22 -6.68 29.20
CA GLY A 52 -8.46 -6.02 30.48
C GLY A 52 -7.20 -5.49 31.16
N LEU A 53 -6.05 -5.54 30.49
CA LEU A 53 -4.79 -4.96 30.98
C LEU A 53 -4.81 -3.43 30.93
N LEU A 54 -5.67 -2.85 30.10
CA LEU A 54 -5.92 -1.43 30.04
C LEU A 54 -7.43 -1.15 30.09
N GLN A 55 -7.81 -0.14 30.87
CA GLN A 55 -9.20 0.32 30.90
C GLN A 55 -9.52 1.17 29.67
N ILE A 56 -10.72 0.97 29.12
CA ILE A 56 -11.27 1.78 28.04
C ILE A 56 -11.98 2.96 28.68
N THR A 57 -11.46 4.17 28.45
CA THR A 57 -12.06 5.45 28.89
C THR A 57 -12.33 6.34 27.68
N ASP A 58 -13.09 7.41 27.86
CA ASP A 58 -13.36 8.38 26.79
C ASP A 58 -12.06 9.00 26.25
N GLU A 59 -11.07 9.27 27.11
CA GLU A 59 -9.76 9.78 26.70
C GLU A 59 -8.97 8.76 25.86
N VAL A 60 -9.09 7.46 26.19
CA VAL A 60 -8.47 6.38 25.41
C VAL A 60 -9.13 6.28 24.04
N ALA A 61 -10.46 6.38 23.97
CA ALA A 61 -11.21 6.38 22.71
C ALA A 61 -10.85 7.58 21.82
N GLU A 62 -10.76 8.80 22.38
CA GLU A 62 -10.35 10.00 21.64
C GLU A 62 -8.90 9.85 21.11
N LYS A 63 -8.00 9.33 21.94
CA LYS A 63 -6.61 9.08 21.54
C LYS A 63 -6.51 8.03 20.43
N ALA A 64 -7.33 6.99 20.46
CA ALA A 64 -7.39 5.98 19.40
C ALA A 64 -7.84 6.58 18.06
N GLY A 65 -8.85 7.46 18.08
CA GLY A 65 -9.30 8.20 16.89
C GLY A 65 -8.19 9.08 16.30
N LYS A 66 -7.47 9.83 17.14
CA LYS A 66 -6.30 10.63 16.70
C LYS A 66 -5.19 9.75 16.13
N ALA A 67 -4.84 8.65 16.82
CA ALA A 67 -3.81 7.72 16.36
C ALA A 67 -4.14 7.12 14.98
N TRP A 68 -5.42 6.87 14.70
CA TRP A 68 -5.86 6.43 13.38
C TRP A 68 -5.60 7.49 12.30
N GLY A 69 -6.01 8.74 12.54
CA GLY A 69 -5.74 9.84 11.63
C GLY A 69 -4.24 10.06 11.39
N GLN A 70 -3.43 9.96 12.45
CA GLN A 70 -1.96 10.01 12.37
C GLN A 70 -1.38 8.85 11.54
N ALA A 71 -1.91 7.63 11.67
CA ALA A 71 -1.48 6.51 10.84
C ALA A 71 -1.77 6.81 9.36
N ILE A 72 -2.98 7.26 9.04
CA ILE A 72 -3.40 7.56 7.66
C ILE A 72 -2.59 8.71 7.04
N SER A 73 -2.19 9.73 7.80
CA SER A 73 -1.38 10.83 7.28
C SER A 73 -0.05 10.36 6.68
N HIS A 74 0.51 9.24 7.18
CA HIS A 74 1.71 8.65 6.59
C HIS A 74 1.51 8.11 5.17
N LEU A 75 0.28 7.84 4.74
CA LEU A 75 -0.02 7.41 3.37
C LEU A 75 -0.01 8.58 2.37
N ILE A 76 -0.12 9.82 2.85
CA ILE A 76 0.00 11.02 2.01
C ILE A 76 1.48 11.35 1.83
N LEU A 77 1.91 11.53 0.58
CA LEU A 77 3.30 11.83 0.21
C LEU A 77 3.51 13.26 -0.25
N ASP A 78 2.48 13.85 -0.87
CA ASP A 78 2.43 15.22 -1.39
C ASP A 78 0.96 15.58 -1.68
N TRP A 79 0.66 16.86 -1.90
CA TRP A 79 -0.62 17.30 -2.44
C TRP A 79 -0.50 18.58 -3.28
N GLN A 80 -1.55 18.85 -4.05
CA GLN A 80 -1.70 20.05 -4.87
C GLN A 80 -3.15 20.51 -4.83
N GLY A 81 -3.39 21.80 -5.09
CA GLY A 81 -4.76 22.33 -5.19
C GLY A 81 -5.48 22.53 -3.84
N ILE A 82 -4.76 22.45 -2.71
CA ILE A 82 -5.29 22.85 -1.40
C ILE A 82 -4.89 24.30 -1.13
N SER A 83 -5.82 25.11 -0.66
CA SER A 83 -5.64 26.52 -0.32
C SER A 83 -6.19 26.83 1.07
N ASP A 84 -5.48 27.68 1.81
CA ASP A 84 -5.98 28.30 3.04
C ASP A 84 -6.22 29.80 2.74
N GLY A 85 -7.46 30.14 2.40
CA GLY A 85 -7.77 31.45 1.82
C GLY A 85 -7.13 31.63 0.44
N ASP A 86 -6.36 32.71 0.28
CA ASP A 86 -5.68 33.05 -0.98
C ASP A 86 -4.29 32.39 -1.12
N GLU A 87 -3.76 31.76 -0.06
CA GLU A 87 -2.44 31.16 -0.08
C GLU A 87 -2.48 29.65 -0.38
N PRO A 88 -1.58 29.14 -1.23
CA PRO A 88 -1.43 27.70 -1.44
C PRO A 88 -1.01 27.02 -0.14
N PHE A 89 -1.82 26.10 0.36
CA PHE A 89 -1.48 25.28 1.50
C PHE A 89 -0.53 24.18 1.03
N LYS A 90 0.77 24.37 1.23
CA LYS A 90 1.80 23.45 0.75
C LYS A 90 1.84 22.20 1.62
N TYR A 91 2.19 21.09 0.99
CA TYR A 91 2.40 19.85 1.70
C TYR A 91 3.63 19.93 2.60
N ASP A 92 3.42 19.54 3.85
CA ASP A 92 4.43 19.00 4.74
C ASP A 92 3.78 17.91 5.60
N HIS A 93 4.60 17.12 6.31
CA HIS A 93 4.10 15.98 7.09
C HIS A 93 3.23 16.42 8.28
N GLN A 94 3.54 17.55 8.93
CA GLN A 94 2.78 18.07 10.06
C GLN A 94 1.41 18.57 9.62
N SER A 95 1.35 19.25 8.47
CA SER A 95 0.14 19.70 7.82
C SER A 95 -0.75 18.52 7.43
N ALA A 96 -0.16 17.42 6.95
CA ALA A 96 -0.91 16.21 6.63
C ALA A 96 -1.50 15.54 7.86
N GLU A 97 -0.74 15.50 8.97
CA GLU A 97 -1.24 15.02 10.25
C GLU A 97 -2.41 15.89 10.75
N LEU A 98 -2.27 17.21 10.69
CA LEU A 98 -3.33 18.14 11.08
C LEU A 98 -4.60 17.93 10.24
N LEU A 99 -4.45 17.78 8.93
CA LEU A 99 -5.56 17.52 8.00
C LEU A 99 -6.32 16.25 8.40
N CYS A 100 -5.62 15.18 8.75
CA CYS A 100 -6.19 13.88 9.11
C CYS A 100 -6.70 13.78 10.56
N THR A 101 -6.42 14.75 11.45
CA THR A 101 -6.73 14.63 12.89
C THR A 101 -7.50 15.82 13.48
N GLY A 102 -7.31 17.02 12.95
CA GLY A 102 -7.74 18.27 13.58
C GLY A 102 -8.76 19.08 12.77
N THR A 103 -9.12 18.64 11.56
CA THR A 103 -10.09 19.35 10.71
C THR A 103 -11.47 18.71 10.77
N LYS A 104 -12.50 19.47 10.39
CA LYS A 104 -13.87 18.94 10.26
C LYS A 104 -13.98 17.88 9.16
N GLU A 105 -13.05 17.91 8.19
CA GLU A 105 -12.99 16.97 7.07
C GLU A 105 -12.11 15.75 7.37
N ALA A 106 -11.48 15.69 8.55
CA ALA A 106 -10.55 14.63 8.93
C ALA A 106 -11.14 13.23 8.70
N HIS A 107 -12.41 13.02 9.02
CA HIS A 107 -13.06 11.72 8.80
C HIS A 107 -13.20 11.39 7.30
N ASP A 108 -13.75 12.32 6.52
CA ASP A 108 -13.96 12.14 5.08
C ASP A 108 -12.64 11.89 4.33
N ILE A 109 -11.62 12.69 4.63
CA ILE A 109 -10.34 12.57 3.97
C ILE A 109 -9.61 11.29 4.39
N THR A 110 -9.66 10.89 5.67
CA THR A 110 -8.98 9.67 6.11
C THR A 110 -9.62 8.41 5.52
N ALA A 111 -10.95 8.38 5.41
CA ALA A 111 -11.68 7.30 4.74
C ALA A 111 -11.29 7.20 3.26
N TRP A 112 -11.29 8.33 2.56
CA TRP A 112 -10.93 8.38 1.14
C TRP A 112 -9.46 8.02 0.89
N VAL A 113 -8.52 8.53 1.68
CA VAL A 113 -7.09 8.20 1.56
C VAL A 113 -6.86 6.71 1.75
N LEU A 114 -7.53 6.08 2.72
CA LEU A 114 -7.42 4.64 2.91
C LEU A 114 -7.92 3.85 1.71
N GLU A 115 -9.08 4.21 1.16
CA GLU A 115 -9.63 3.57 -0.03
C GLU A 115 -8.66 3.66 -1.22
N GLN A 116 -8.14 4.85 -1.47
CA GLN A 116 -7.16 5.07 -2.55
C GLN A 116 -5.85 4.30 -2.30
N ALA A 117 -5.35 4.27 -1.06
CA ALA A 117 -4.15 3.52 -0.72
C ALA A 117 -4.33 2.00 -0.92
N GLN A 118 -5.52 1.46 -0.63
CA GLN A 118 -5.85 0.06 -0.89
C GLN A 118 -5.89 -0.23 -2.40
N GLU A 119 -6.45 0.69 -3.19
CA GLU A 119 -6.48 0.57 -4.65
C GLU A 119 -5.07 0.61 -5.25
N VAL A 120 -4.23 1.56 -4.82
CA VAL A 120 -2.82 1.68 -5.23
C VAL A 120 -2.08 0.37 -4.95
N GLN A 121 -2.25 -0.20 -3.75
CA GLN A 121 -1.60 -1.46 -3.40
C GLN A 121 -2.12 -2.62 -4.25
N ARG A 122 -3.43 -2.75 -4.42
CA ARG A 122 -4.05 -3.83 -5.21
C ARG A 122 -3.57 -3.82 -6.66
N ASN A 123 -3.45 -2.63 -7.25
CA ASN A 123 -2.95 -2.48 -8.61
C ASN A 123 -1.48 -2.90 -8.71
N ALA A 124 -0.64 -2.44 -7.77
CA ALA A 124 0.78 -2.82 -7.71
C ALA A 124 0.98 -4.34 -7.51
N ASP A 125 0.19 -4.95 -6.63
CA ASP A 125 0.26 -6.40 -6.38
C ASP A 125 -0.19 -7.20 -7.62
N THR A 126 -1.22 -6.72 -8.32
CA THR A 126 -1.70 -7.34 -9.57
C THR A 126 -0.63 -7.28 -10.66
N GLU A 127 0.00 -6.11 -10.85
CA GLU A 127 1.10 -5.94 -11.80
C GLU A 127 2.29 -6.83 -11.45
N ALA A 128 2.67 -6.93 -10.18
CA ALA A 128 3.74 -7.79 -9.72
C ALA A 128 3.45 -9.28 -10.00
N ILE A 129 2.22 -9.74 -9.72
CA ILE A 129 1.79 -11.12 -10.02
C ILE A 129 1.83 -11.40 -11.52
N GLU A 130 1.38 -10.48 -12.37
CA GLU A 130 1.44 -10.66 -13.81
C GLU A 130 2.86 -10.79 -14.35
N VAL A 131 3.79 -9.95 -13.87
CA VAL A 131 5.21 -9.99 -14.28
C VAL A 131 5.88 -11.30 -13.83
N LEU A 132 5.63 -11.73 -12.60
CA LEU A 132 6.15 -12.99 -12.06
C LEU A 132 5.52 -14.22 -12.73
N GLY A 133 4.23 -14.17 -13.03
CA GLY A 133 3.49 -15.24 -13.73
C GLY A 133 3.96 -15.43 -15.17
N LYS A 134 4.24 -14.34 -15.90
CA LYS A 134 4.80 -14.37 -17.27
C LYS A 134 6.20 -15.01 -17.31
N SER A 135 6.99 -14.86 -16.24
CA SER A 135 8.36 -15.39 -16.17
C SER A 135 8.42 -16.91 -16.00
N SER A 136 7.32 -17.57 -15.62
CA SER A 136 7.26 -19.03 -15.40
C SER A 136 6.91 -19.84 -16.67
N SER A 137 6.70 -19.19 -17.83
CA SER A 137 6.26 -19.83 -19.08
C SER A 137 7.38 -20.04 -20.12
N SER A 138 8.61 -20.35 -19.68
CA SER A 138 9.70 -20.69 -20.61
C SER A 138 10.63 -21.77 -20.06
N THR A 139 10.08 -22.97 -19.88
CA THR A 139 10.89 -24.21 -19.93
C THR A 139 10.26 -25.16 -20.95
N GLY A 140 10.10 -24.69 -22.19
CA GLY A 140 9.86 -25.56 -23.33
C GLY A 140 11.15 -26.32 -23.67
N ILE A 141 11.41 -27.44 -22.98
CA ILE A 141 12.41 -28.41 -23.45
C ILE A 141 11.84 -29.01 -24.75
N LYS A 142 12.26 -28.45 -25.88
CA LYS A 142 12.19 -29.12 -27.18
C LYS A 142 13.07 -30.36 -27.08
N THR A 143 12.48 -31.52 -26.81
CA THR A 143 13.15 -32.80 -27.05
C THR A 143 13.30 -32.94 -28.57
N SER A 144 14.52 -32.71 -29.04
CA SER A 144 14.88 -32.93 -30.44
C SER A 144 14.76 -34.43 -30.75
N SER A 145 14.05 -34.70 -31.83
CA SER A 145 13.96 -35.96 -32.55
C SER A 145 15.34 -36.57 -32.81
N GLY A 146 15.52 -37.86 -32.51
CA GLY A 146 16.72 -38.60 -32.92
C GLY A 146 16.73 -40.08 -32.56
N THR A 147 16.32 -40.91 -33.52
CA THR A 147 16.77 -42.30 -33.74
C THR A 147 15.94 -43.45 -33.13
N THR A 148 15.09 -43.98 -34.01
CA THR A 148 14.56 -45.34 -34.09
C THR A 148 15.52 -46.45 -33.61
N ARG A 149 15.08 -47.29 -32.67
CA ARG A 149 15.46 -48.71 -32.61
C ARG A 149 14.25 -49.57 -32.24
N LYS A 150 13.83 -50.41 -33.20
CA LYS A 150 12.80 -51.46 -33.03
C LYS A 150 13.38 -52.67 -32.25
N PRO A 151 12.52 -53.58 -31.73
CA PRO A 151 12.75 -54.36 -30.52
C PRO A 151 13.40 -55.73 -30.77
N ARG A 152 13.93 -56.36 -29.71
CA ARG A 152 14.24 -57.80 -29.72
C ARG A 152 14.07 -58.48 -28.35
N LYS A 153 13.00 -59.30 -28.31
CA LYS A 153 12.73 -60.59 -27.66
C LYS A 153 13.63 -61.13 -26.53
N SER A 154 12.93 -61.67 -25.53
CA SER A 154 13.30 -62.52 -24.38
C SER A 154 14.40 -63.57 -24.59
N SER A 155 15.19 -63.86 -23.54
CA SER A 155 15.33 -65.21 -22.96
C SER A 155 16.01 -65.16 -21.58
N SER A 156 15.69 -66.19 -20.80
CA SER A 156 15.90 -66.48 -19.38
C SER A 156 17.30 -67.02 -18.99
N GLU A 157 17.39 -67.40 -17.71
CA GLU A 157 18.43 -68.17 -16.97
C GLU A 157 19.49 -67.33 -16.24
N GLN A 158 19.49 -67.24 -14.91
CA GLN A 158 19.57 -68.21 -13.79
C GLN A 158 20.99 -68.24 -13.20
N VAL A 159 20.97 -68.41 -11.87
CA VAL A 159 22.06 -68.61 -10.91
C VAL A 159 22.85 -69.87 -11.25
#